data_AF-A0A6N3GWE6-F1
#
_entry.id   AF-A0A6N3GWE6-F1
#
_cell.length_a   1.000
_cell.length_b   1.000
_cell.length_c   1.000
_cell.angle_alpha   90.00
_cell.angle_beta   90.00
_cell.angle_gamma   90.00
#
_symmetry.space_group_name_H-M   'P 1'
#
loop_
_entity.id
_entity.type
_entity.pdbx_description
1 polymer ?
#
loop_
_entity_poly.entity_id
_entity_poly.type
_entity_poly.pdbx_seq_one_letter_code
_entity_poly.pdbx_strand_id
1 'polypeptide(L)' 'MELINKDTPQVKEFISSLDSMLDSIESIVKHYKPHLNGERFLFNNEVSKKLNVSLRTLQVW' A
#
# COMPACT_ATOMS: atom_id res chain seq x y z
N MET A 1 26.05 -11.74 33.14
CA MET A 1 25.22 -11.59 31.93
C MET A 1 23.82 -11.30 32.41
N GLU A 2 23.24 -10.17 32.02
CA GLU A 2 21.81 -9.95 32.26
C GLU A 2 21.03 -10.85 31.29
N LEU A 3 20.15 -11.68 31.85
CA LEU A 3 19.31 -12.57 31.07
C LEU A 3 18.17 -11.72 30.48
N ILE A 4 18.28 -11.39 29.19
CA ILE A 4 17.20 -10.75 28.45
C ILE A 4 16.05 -11.75 28.36
N ASN A 5 14.85 -11.33 28.78
CA ASN A 5 13.64 -12.13 28.70
C ASN A 5 12.44 -11.24 28.35
N LYS A 6 11.25 -11.83 28.23
CA LYS A 6 10.01 -11.09 27.92
C LYS A 6 9.65 -10.02 28.96
N ASP A 7 10.21 -10.13 30.16
CA ASP A 7 9.95 -9.23 31.26
C ASP A 7 10.93 -8.05 31.31
N THR A 8 12.01 -8.11 30.53
CA THR A 8 12.96 -7.03 30.35
C THR A 8 12.25 -5.78 29.82
N PRO A 9 12.40 -4.61 30.47
CA PRO A 9 11.70 -3.37 30.08
C PRO A 9 11.89 -3.01 28.61
N GLN A 10 13.12 -3.13 28.09
CA GLN A 10 13.39 -2.84 26.67
C GLN A 10 12.61 -3.77 25.73
N VAL A 11 12.43 -5.04 26.10
CA VAL A 11 11.67 -6.02 25.30
C VAL A 11 10.18 -5.69 25.32
N LYS A 12 9.65 -5.26 26.49
CA LYS A 12 8.24 -4.83 26.60
C LYS A 12 7.97 -3.57 25.79
N GLU A 13 8.85 -2.58 25.86
CA GLU A 13 8.74 -1.34 25.08
C GLU A 13 8.80 -1.64 23.58
N PHE A 14 9.73 -2.51 23.18
CA PHE A 14 9.84 -2.93 21.78
C PHE A 14 8.56 -3.61 21.29
N ILE A 15 8.01 -4.59 22.03
CA ILE A 15 6.76 -5.26 21.65
C ILE A 15 5.60 -4.27 21.60
N SER A 16 5.48 -3.38 22.59
CA SER A 16 4.44 -2.33 22.60
C SER A 16 4.54 -1.39 21.39
N SER A 17 5.77 -1.10 20.94
CA SER A 17 5.99 -0.30 19.73
C SER A 17 5.54 -1.03 18.46
N LEU A 18 5.71 -2.35 18.40
CA LEU A 18 5.22 -3.17 17.29
C LEU A 18 3.68 -3.23 17.28
N ASP A 19 3.05 -3.37 18.44
CA ASP A 19 1.58 -3.34 18.55
C ASP A 19 1.03 -1.99 18.07
N SER A 20 1.65 -0.89 18.47
CA SER A 20 1.25 0.46 18.03
C SER A 20 1.42 0.66 16.52
N MET A 21 2.47 0.05 15.92
CA MET A 21 2.67 0.06 14.47
C MET A 21 1.57 -0.75 13.76
N LEU A 22 1.18 -1.90 14.29
CA LEU A 22 0.09 -2.70 13.74
C LEU A 22 -1.23 -1.95 13.77
N ASP A 23 -1.57 -1.29 14.89
CA ASP A 23 -2.77 -0.46 15.01
C ASP A 23 -2.76 0.69 13.98
N SER A 24 -1.60 1.31 13.77
CA SER A 24 -1.42 2.37 12.78
C SER A 24 -1.65 1.85 11.35
N ILE A 25 -1.13 0.67 11.01
CA ILE A 25 -1.35 0.03 9.72
C ILE A 25 -2.83 -0.34 9.54
N GLU A 26 -3.46 -0.91 10.57
CA GLU A 26 -4.87 -1.28 10.51
C GLU A 26 -5.76 -0.06 10.27
N SER A 27 -5.46 1.06 10.93
CA SER A 27 -6.15 2.34 10.72
C SER A 27 -5.95 2.86 9.29
N ILE A 28 -4.72 2.81 8.76
CA ILE A 28 -4.46 3.21 7.37
C ILE A 28 -5.30 2.34 6.43
N VAL A 29 -5.27 1.02 6.57
CA VAL A 29 -5.99 0.10 5.68
C VAL A 29 -7.50 0.33 5.75
N LYS A 30 -8.07 0.51 6.95
CA LYS A 30 -9.52 0.77 7.14
C LYS A 30 -9.98 2.05 6.45
N HIS A 31 -9.16 3.09 6.47
CA HIS A 31 -9.51 4.40 5.90
C HIS A 31 -8.92 4.65 4.51
N TYR A 32 -8.10 3.73 4.00
CA TYR A 32 -7.50 3.84 2.68
C TYR A 32 -8.57 3.68 1.61
N LYS A 33 -8.87 4.78 0.92
CA LYS A 33 -9.65 4.76 -0.31
C LYS A 33 -8.68 4.64 -1.49
N PRO A 34 -8.55 3.47 -2.14
CA PRO A 34 -7.64 3.32 -3.26
C PRO A 34 -8.03 4.30 -4.38
N HIS A 35 -7.04 4.93 -4.99
CA HIS A 35 -7.27 5.74 -6.18
C HIS A 35 -7.93 4.86 -7.26
N LEU A 36 -8.92 5.43 -7.95
CA LEU A 36 -9.67 4.74 -9.01
C LEU A 36 -10.34 3.44 -8.55
N ASN A 37 -10.76 3.35 -7.27
CA ASN A 37 -11.35 2.13 -6.68
C ASN A 37 -10.46 0.88 -6.82
N GLY A 38 -9.13 1.06 -6.83
CA GLY A 38 -8.19 -0.06 -6.97
C GLY A 38 -7.85 -0.40 -8.42
N GLU A 39 -8.44 0.30 -9.39
CA GLU A 39 -8.05 0.19 -10.78
C GLU A 39 -6.79 1.02 -11.10
N ARG A 40 -6.13 0.66 -12.20
CA ARG A 40 -4.97 1.40 -12.70
C ARG A 40 -5.39 2.28 -13.86
N PHE A 41 -5.08 3.58 -13.78
CA PHE A 41 -5.19 4.47 -14.93
C PHE A 41 -4.18 4.05 -16.01
N LEU A 42 -4.65 3.86 -17.22
CA LEU A 42 -3.80 3.60 -18.39
C LEU A 42 -3.81 4.82 -19.28
N PHE A 43 -2.62 5.29 -19.66
CA PHE A 43 -2.49 6.35 -20.64
C PHE A 43 -2.80 5.83 -22.05
N ASN A 44 -3.15 6.72 -22.98
CA ASN A 44 -3.53 6.37 -24.35
C ASN A 44 -2.48 5.50 -25.06
N ASN A 45 -1.19 5.69 -24.78
CA ASN A 45 -0.10 4.87 -25.32
C ASN A 45 -0.07 3.45 -24.76
N GLU A 46 -0.46 3.25 -23.50
CA GLU A 46 -0.57 1.93 -22.88
C GLU A 46 -1.81 1.20 -23.41
N VAL A 47 -2.93 1.91 -23.51
CA VAL A 47 -4.18 1.39 -24.09
C VAL A 47 -3.96 0.99 -25.56
N SER A 48 -3.32 1.85 -26.36
CA SER A 48 -3.10 1.59 -27.79
C SER A 48 -2.19 0.37 -28.02
N LYS A 49 -1.12 0.23 -27.23
CA LYS A 49 -0.25 -0.96 -27.24
C LYS A 49 -1.01 -2.21 -26.85
N LYS A 50 -1.83 -2.15 -25.80
CA LYS A 50 -2.57 -3.31 -25.28
C LYS A 50 -3.67 -3.79 -26.24
N LEU A 51 -4.27 -2.86 -26.98
CA LEU A 51 -5.29 -3.16 -28.00
C LEU A 51 -4.70 -3.40 -29.40
N ASN A 52 -3.40 -3.20 -29.58
CA ASN A 52 -2.71 -3.24 -30.87
C ASN A 52 -3.36 -2.35 -31.94
N VAL A 53 -3.69 -1.12 -31.56
CA VAL A 53 -4.28 -0.10 -32.44
C VAL A 53 -3.42 1.16 -32.47
N SER A 54 -3.62 2.00 -33.48
CA SER A 54 -2.97 3.31 -33.53
C SER A 54 -3.50 4.25 -32.43
N LEU A 55 -2.69 5.21 -31.99
CA LEU A 55 -3.14 6.24 -31.04
C LEU A 55 -4.33 7.07 -31.57
N ARG A 56 -4.41 7.27 -32.89
CA ARG A 56 -5.49 7.99 -33.55
C ARG A 56 -6.85 7.33 -33.31
N THR A 57 -6.88 6.02 -33.16
CA THR A 57 -8.11 5.26 -32.89
C THR A 57 -8.72 5.60 -31.53
N LEU A 58 -7.94 6.10 -30.57
CA LEU A 58 -8.40 6.49 -29.23
C LEU A 58 -8.79 7.97 -29.12
N GLN A 59 -8.62 8.77 -30.18
CA GLN A 59 -8.98 10.19 -30.18
C GLN A 59 -10.47 10.33 -30.51
N VAL A 60 -11.21 11.04 -29.65
CA VAL A 60 -12.61 11.43 -29.93
C VAL A 60 -12.59 12.74 -30.73
N TRP A 61 -13.47 12.85 -31.74
CA TRP A 61 -13.64 14.04 -32.57
C TRP A 61 -14.45 15.13 -31.87
#